data_AF-A0A0T2ZJT6-F1
#
_entry.id   AF-A0A0T2ZJT6-F1
#
_cell.length_a   1.000
_cell.length_b   1.000
_cell.length_c   1.000
_cell.angle_alpha   90.00
_cell.angle_beta   90.00
_cell.angle_gamma   90.00
#
_symmetry.space_group_name_H-M   'P 1'
#
loop_
_entity.id
_entity.type
_entity.pdbx_description
1 polymer ?
#
loop_
_entity_poly.entity_id
_entity_poly.type
_entity_poly.pdbx_seq_one_letter_code
_entity_poly.pdbx_strand_id
1 'polypeptide(L)'
;MTQPGEPAATLPLPPVKSKPRTSREFEHALRELGFSKTEARTIASHGFKGLADADSAEDLSELTALIERNSKLFERIERQLP
;
A
#
# COMPACT_ATOMS: atom_id res chain seq x y z
N MET A 1 10.27 11.24 28.70
CA MET A 1 9.44 12.21 27.95
C MET A 1 10.02 12.29 26.55
N THR A 2 9.15 12.16 25.56
CA THR A 2 9.32 11.55 24.23
C THR A 2 10.31 12.25 23.29
N GLN A 3 11.10 11.45 22.59
CA GLN A 3 12.00 11.83 21.50
C GLN A 3 11.17 12.28 20.27
N PRO A 4 11.46 13.44 19.65
CA PRO A 4 10.71 13.92 18.49
C PRO A 4 10.99 13.02 17.27
N GLY A 5 9.92 12.73 16.52
CA GLY A 5 9.87 11.74 15.45
C GLY A 5 11.05 11.79 14.49
N GLU A 6 11.62 10.62 14.24
CA GLU A 6 12.52 10.38 13.12
C GLU A 6 11.80 10.79 11.82
N PRO A 7 12.42 11.61 10.95
CA PRO A 7 11.93 11.73 9.60
C PRO A 7 12.05 10.34 8.97
N ALA A 8 10.91 9.75 8.59
CA ALA A 8 10.88 8.54 7.77
C ALA A 8 11.94 8.69 6.67
N ALA A 9 12.96 7.84 6.70
CA ALA A 9 14.08 7.91 5.79
C ALA A 9 13.53 8.00 4.37
N THR A 10 13.63 9.17 3.76
CA THR A 10 13.24 9.37 2.37
C THR A 10 14.26 8.58 1.57
N LEU A 11 13.91 7.35 1.21
CA LEU A 11 14.71 6.56 0.28
C LEU A 11 14.91 7.43 -0.96
N PRO A 12 16.15 7.57 -1.47
CA PRO A 12 16.38 8.34 -2.68
C PRO A 12 15.56 7.73 -3.80
N LEU A 13 14.51 8.45 -4.22
CA LEU A 13 13.72 8.06 -5.38
C LEU A 13 14.67 8.03 -6.57
N PRO A 14 14.71 6.93 -7.35
CA PRO A 14 15.54 6.89 -8.53
C PRO A 14 15.16 8.05 -9.47
N PRO A 15 16.13 8.64 -10.17
CA PRO A 15 15.88 9.79 -11.05
C PRO A 15 14.75 9.45 -12.01
N VAL A 16 13.67 10.22 -11.92
CA VAL A 16 12.45 9.98 -12.69
C VAL A 16 12.77 10.25 -14.15
N LYS A 17 13.05 9.19 -14.92
CA LYS A 17 13.07 9.29 -16.38
C LYS A 17 11.69 9.78 -16.84
N SER A 18 11.67 10.49 -17.96
CA SER A 18 10.44 11.02 -18.59
C SER A 18 9.33 9.97 -18.58
N LYS A 19 8.08 10.43 -18.34
CA LYS A 19 6.91 9.55 -18.29
C LYS A 19 6.90 8.61 -19.51
N PRO A 20 6.86 7.28 -19.30
CA PRO A 20 6.89 6.32 -20.40
C PRO A 20 5.67 6.53 -21.30
N ARG A 21 5.91 6.47 -22.61
CA ARG A 21 4.90 6.70 -23.65
C ARG A 21 4.40 5.40 -24.30
N THR A 22 5.14 4.32 -24.12
CA THR A 22 4.79 2.99 -24.66
C THR A 22 4.75 1.94 -23.55
N SER A 23 4.01 0.86 -23.77
CA SER A 23 3.97 -0.29 -22.84
C SER A 23 5.37 -0.91 -22.62
N ARG A 24 6.22 -0.90 -23.66
CA ARG A 24 7.60 -1.38 -23.58
C ARG A 24 8.50 -0.48 -22.71
N GLU A 25 8.34 0.83 -22.83
CA GLU A 25 9.04 1.79 -21.95
C GLU A 25 8.57 1.65 -20.50
N PHE A 26 7.28 1.42 -20.29
CA PHE A 26 6.72 1.19 -18.97
C PHE A 26 7.22 -0.12 -18.35
N GLU A 27 7.24 -1.23 -19.10
CA GLU A 27 7.86 -2.49 -18.67
C GLU A 27 9.34 -2.28 -18.30
N HIS A 28 10.09 -1.54 -19.13
CA HIS A 28 11.49 -1.23 -18.85
C HIS A 28 11.66 -0.45 -17.54
N ALA A 29 10.84 0.60 -17.33
CA ALA A 29 10.86 1.38 -16.11
C ALA A 29 10.56 0.52 -14.87
N LEU A 30 9.58 -0.38 -14.95
CA LEU A 30 9.27 -1.31 -13.85
C LEU A 30 10.44 -2.25 -13.56
N ARG A 31 11.16 -2.72 -14.57
CA ARG A 31 12.38 -3.53 -14.37
C ARG A 31 13.49 -2.74 -13.70
N GLU A 32 13.66 -1.46 -14.01
CA GLU A 32 14.62 -0.58 -13.32
C GLU A 32 14.25 -0.33 -11.85
N LEU A 33 12.97 -0.44 -11.51
CA LEU A 33 12.45 -0.37 -10.14
C LEU A 33 12.56 -1.71 -9.38
N GLY A 34 13.09 -2.75 -10.00
CA GLY A 34 13.34 -4.05 -9.36
C GLY A 34 12.25 -5.10 -9.55
N PHE A 35 11.19 -4.82 -10.31
CA PHE A 35 10.21 -5.85 -10.67
C PHE A 35 10.83 -6.89 -11.59
N SER A 36 10.46 -8.17 -11.42
CA SER A 36 10.88 -9.23 -12.33
C SER A 36 10.36 -8.99 -13.74
N LYS A 37 10.97 -9.65 -14.73
CA LYS A 37 10.53 -9.55 -16.13
C LYS A 37 9.06 -9.94 -16.31
N THR A 38 8.62 -10.98 -15.61
CA THR A 38 7.24 -11.46 -15.64
C THR A 38 6.29 -10.47 -14.99
N GLU A 39 6.61 -9.94 -13.80
CA GLU A 39 5.79 -8.94 -13.13
C GLU A 39 5.68 -7.64 -13.94
N ALA A 40 6.82 -7.13 -14.43
CA ALA A 40 6.86 -5.92 -15.23
C ALA A 40 6.01 -6.06 -16.50
N ARG A 41 6.08 -7.22 -17.19
CA ARG A 41 5.27 -7.50 -18.37
C ARG A 41 3.78 -7.59 -18.02
N THR A 42 3.45 -8.25 -16.91
CA THR A 42 2.07 -8.39 -16.43
C THR A 42 1.48 -7.02 -16.07
N ILE A 43 2.20 -6.19 -15.32
CA ILE A 43 1.77 -4.83 -14.96
C ILE A 43 1.63 -3.97 -16.22
N ALA A 44 2.59 -4.03 -17.16
CA ALA A 44 2.54 -3.22 -18.37
C ALA A 44 1.40 -3.60 -19.32
N SER A 45 0.97 -4.87 -19.30
CA SER A 45 -0.06 -5.39 -20.21
C SER A 45 -1.46 -5.37 -19.59
N HIS A 46 -1.57 -5.63 -18.28
CA HIS A 46 -2.83 -5.87 -17.59
C HIS A 46 -3.00 -5.00 -16.32
N GLY A 47 -2.02 -4.16 -15.99
CA GLY A 47 -1.98 -3.40 -14.74
C GLY A 47 -1.66 -4.28 -13.53
N PHE A 48 -1.61 -3.66 -12.35
CA PHE A 48 -1.32 -4.34 -11.08
C PHE A 48 -2.37 -5.39 -10.68
N LYS A 49 -3.57 -5.34 -11.27
CA LYS A 49 -4.61 -6.37 -11.06
C LYS A 49 -4.16 -7.76 -11.51
N GLY A 50 -3.23 -7.85 -12.46
CA GLY A 50 -2.67 -9.13 -12.91
C GLY A 50 -1.67 -9.77 -11.94
N LEU A 51 -1.29 -9.09 -10.85
CA LEU A 51 -0.43 -9.63 -9.78
C LEU A 51 -1.23 -10.23 -8.61
N ALA A 52 -2.55 -10.28 -8.72
CA ALA A 52 -3.43 -10.78 -7.67
C ALA A 52 -3.28 -12.29 -7.50
N ASP A 53 -2.25 -12.73 -6.77
CA ASP A 53 -2.12 -14.08 -6.20
C ASP A 53 -1.18 -14.18 -4.98
N ALA A 54 -0.61 -13.07 -4.45
CA ALA A 54 0.28 -13.15 -3.28
C ALA A 54 -0.36 -12.70 -1.95
N ASP A 55 -1.26 -11.72 -1.96
CA ASP A 55 -1.78 -11.08 -0.73
C ASP A 55 -3.31 -11.08 -0.62
N SER A 56 -4.02 -11.98 -1.33
CA SER A 56 -5.49 -12.01 -1.37
C SER A 56 -6.19 -12.51 -0.10
N ALA A 57 -5.53 -12.43 1.05
CA ALA A 57 -6.18 -12.27 2.32
C ALA A 57 -5.66 -10.97 2.92
N GLU A 58 -6.30 -9.85 2.56
CA GLU A 58 -6.13 -8.62 3.33
C GLU A 58 -6.38 -8.99 4.79
N ASP A 59 -5.34 -8.91 5.64
CA ASP A 59 -5.49 -9.18 7.07
C ASP A 59 -6.30 -8.03 7.68
N LEU A 60 -7.62 -8.16 7.58
CA LEU A 60 -8.59 -7.19 8.10
C LEU A 60 -8.78 -7.33 9.62
N SER A 61 -7.97 -8.13 10.31
CA SER A 61 -8.07 -8.35 11.75
C SER A 61 -7.88 -7.04 12.53
N GLU A 62 -6.94 -6.20 12.12
CA GLU A 62 -6.67 -4.91 12.75
C GLU A 62 -7.86 -3.94 12.59
N LEU A 63 -8.43 -3.86 11.38
CA LEU A 63 -9.62 -3.05 11.11
C LEU A 63 -10.82 -3.54 11.95
N THR A 64 -10.99 -4.85 12.04
CA THR A 64 -12.06 -5.48 12.83
C THR A 64 -11.90 -5.15 14.32
N ALA A 65 -10.68 -5.25 14.86
CA ALA A 65 -10.39 -4.93 16.25
C ALA A 65 -10.64 -3.44 16.56
N LEU A 66 -10.31 -2.54 15.64
CA LEU A 66 -10.60 -1.10 15.74
C LEU A 66 -12.10 -0.82 15.77
N ILE A 67 -12.88 -1.47 14.90
CA ILE A 67 -14.35 -1.31 14.88
C ILE A 67 -14.93 -1.80 16.20
N GLU A 68 -14.56 -3.00 16.66
CA GLU A 68 -15.09 -3.57 17.90
C GLU A 68 -14.78 -2.71 19.13
N ARG A 69 -13.55 -2.18 19.22
CA ARG A 69 -13.15 -1.27 20.30
C ARG A 69 -14.00 0.01 20.30
N ASN A 70 -14.22 0.61 19.14
CA ASN A 70 -14.98 1.85 19.03
C ASN A 70 -16.47 1.63 19.32
N SER A 71 -17.07 0.55 18.83
CA SER A 71 -18.46 0.19 19.17
C SER A 71 -18.66 0.05 20.68
N LYS A 72 -17.72 -0.60 21.39
CA LYS A 72 -17.76 -0.73 22.86
C LYS A 72 -17.64 0.62 23.58
N LEU A 73 -16.91 1.58 23.01
CA LEU A 73 -16.81 2.93 23.59
C LEU A 73 -18.12 3.70 23.44
N PHE A 74 -18.75 3.66 22.26
CA PHE A 74 -20.03 4.32 22.03
C PHE A 74 -21.14 3.77 22.93
N GLU A 75 -21.27 2.45 23.03
CA GLU A 75 -22.20 1.78 23.96
C GLU A 75 -22.01 2.21 25.43
N ARG A 76 -20.75 2.40 25.84
CA ARG A 76 -20.44 2.84 27.21
C ARG A 76 -20.85 4.30 27.43
N ILE A 77 -20.61 5.16 26.44
CA ILE A 77 -20.99 6.57 26.49
C ILE A 77 -22.50 6.71 26.54
N GLU A 78 -23.24 5.97 25.70
CA GLU A 78 -24.71 5.98 25.67
C GLU A 78 -25.33 5.55 27.01
N ARG A 79 -24.75 4.57 27.70
CA ARG A 79 -25.21 4.13 29.04
C ARG A 79 -24.87 5.11 30.17
N GLN A 80 -23.99 6.07 29.93
CA GLN A 80 -23.58 7.09 30.91
C GLN A 80 -24.22 8.46 30.64
N LEU A 81 -25.04 8.57 29.58
CA LEU A 81 -25.89 9.74 29.37
C LEU A 81 -27.10 9.67 30.33
N PRO A 82 -27.43 10.78 31.02
CA PRO A 82 -28.54 10.85 31.97
C PRO A 82 -29.91 10.77 31.31
#